data_AF-Q8R996-F1
#
_entry.id   AF-Q8R996-F1
#
_cell.length_a   1.000
_cell.length_b   1.000
_cell.length_c   1.000
_cell.angle_alpha   90.00
_cell.angle_beta   90.00
_cell.angle_gamma   90.00
#
_symmetry.space_group_name_H-M   'P 1'
#
loop_
_entity.id
_entity.type
_entity.pdbx_description
1 polymer ?
#
loop_
_entity_poly.entity_id
_entity_poly.type
_entity_poly.pdbx_seq_one_letter_code
_entity_poly.pdbx_strand_id
1 'polypeptide(L)'
;MREHPIDGAEMLKLFPPLEELVPAVLYHHERLDGSGYPFGTNIIPLSAQIIGVCDSFDAMTTERPYNKKRLKSITEAIAELKSQPQKYNYKVVEALEEILKERSDVRYKNI
;
A
#
# COMPACT_ATOMS: atom_id res chain seq x y z
N MET A 1 -0.64 5.87 14.14
CA MET A 1 -0.77 7.29 13.79
C MET A 1 -1.84 7.39 12.71
N ARG A 2 -3.11 7.62 13.06
CA ARG A 2 -4.23 7.60 12.09
C ARG A 2 -4.43 8.93 11.36
N GLU A 3 -3.79 10.00 11.84
CA GLU A 3 -3.93 11.36 11.31
C GLU A 3 -2.95 11.68 10.17
N HIS A 4 -1.84 10.94 10.06
CA HIS A 4 -0.80 11.24 9.06
C HIS A 4 -1.26 11.30 7.59
N PRO A 5 -2.33 10.60 7.13
CA PRO A 5 -2.80 10.76 5.75
C PRO A 5 -3.40 12.16 5.53
N ILE A 6 -4.04 12.72 6.56
CA ILE A 6 -4.59 14.07 6.57
C ILE A 6 -3.44 15.07 6.60
N ASP A 7 -2.51 14.92 7.56
CA ASP A 7 -1.38 15.83 7.69
C ASP A 7 -0.53 15.88 6.41
N GLY A 8 -0.24 14.71 5.82
CA GLY A 8 0.50 14.61 4.56
C GLY A 8 -0.25 15.26 3.39
N ALA A 9 -1.57 15.09 3.31
CA ALA A 9 -2.39 15.73 2.29
C ALA A 9 -2.40 17.27 2.44
N GLU A 10 -2.51 17.79 3.66
CA GLU A 10 -2.43 19.23 3.94
C GLU A 10 -1.05 19.80 3.59
N MET A 11 0.03 19.06 3.90
CA MET A 11 1.39 19.46 3.51
C MET A 11 1.54 19.54 1.98
N LEU A 12 1.00 18.56 1.23
CA LEU A 12 1.09 18.56 -0.24
C LEU A 12 0.31 19.70 -0.88
N LYS A 13 -0.82 20.15 -0.31
CA LYS A 13 -1.58 21.30 -0.82
C LYS A 13 -0.78 22.61 -0.80
N LEU A 14 0.27 22.70 0.04
CA LEU A 14 1.17 23.86 0.06
C LEU A 14 2.10 23.91 -1.16
N PHE A 15 2.15 22.86 -1.98
CA PHE A 15 3.01 22.75 -3.16
C PHE A 15 2.16 22.46 -4.41
N PRO A 16 1.75 23.48 -5.18
CA PRO A 16 0.88 23.31 -6.35
C PRO A 16 1.31 22.22 -7.36
N PRO A 17 2.61 21.99 -7.64
CA PRO A 17 3.02 20.91 -8.53
C PRO A 17 2.67 19.49 -8.05
N LEU A 18 2.34 19.31 -6.78
CA LEU A 18 2.03 18.01 -6.16
C LEU A 18 0.55 17.86 -5.84
N GLU A 19 -0.30 18.81 -6.22
CA GLU A 19 -1.73 18.81 -5.88
C GLU A 19 -2.44 17.53 -6.38
N GLU A 20 -2.06 17.01 -7.55
CA GLU A 20 -2.62 15.77 -8.11
C GLU A 20 -2.32 14.53 -7.26
N LEU A 21 -1.30 14.57 -6.39
CA LEU A 21 -0.94 13.47 -5.49
C LEU A 21 -1.73 13.49 -4.18
N VAL A 22 -2.42 14.59 -3.88
CA VAL A 22 -3.18 14.76 -2.62
C VAL A 22 -4.16 13.61 -2.39
N PRO A 23 -4.97 13.16 -3.37
CA PRO A 23 -5.87 12.03 -3.16
C PRO A 23 -5.12 10.72 -2.92
N ALA A 24 -3.96 10.52 -3.57
CA ALA A 24 -3.16 9.32 -3.38
C ALA A 24 -2.68 9.22 -1.92
N VAL A 25 -2.21 10.33 -1.35
CA VAL A 25 -1.76 10.40 0.06
C VAL A 25 -2.92 10.39 1.04
N LEU A 26 -4.03 11.06 0.75
CA LEU A 26 -5.14 11.14 1.69
C LEU A 26 -5.83 9.78 1.91
N TYR A 27 -5.96 8.98 0.84
CA TYR A 27 -6.78 7.77 0.83
C TYR A 27 -6.00 6.45 0.87
N HIS A 28 -4.65 6.42 0.93
CA HIS A 28 -3.88 5.18 0.82
C HIS A 28 -4.09 4.15 1.96
N HIS A 29 -4.62 4.59 3.11
CA HIS A 29 -5.03 3.71 4.21
C HIS A 29 -6.49 3.27 4.15
N GLU A 30 -7.27 3.79 3.20
CA GLU A 30 -8.61 3.28 2.95
C GLU A 30 -8.56 1.85 2.38
N ARG A 31 -9.65 1.10 2.58
CA ARG A 31 -9.80 -0.28 2.12
C ARG A 31 -11.16 -0.46 1.46
N LEU A 32 -11.24 -1.33 0.45
CA LEU A 32 -12.46 -1.51 -0.36
C LEU A 32 -13.68 -2.00 0.46
N ASP A 33 -13.46 -2.59 1.64
CA ASP A 33 -14.50 -3.02 2.57
C ASP A 33 -14.91 -1.93 3.57
N GLY A 34 -14.34 -0.72 3.46
CA GLY A 34 -14.58 0.39 4.39
C GLY A 34 -13.89 0.25 5.75
N SER A 35 -13.05 -0.78 5.96
CA SER A 35 -12.33 -0.97 7.23
C SER A 35 -11.14 -0.03 7.43
N GLY A 36 -10.85 0.80 6.42
CA GLY A 36 -9.73 1.73 6.40
C GLY A 36 -10.00 3.05 7.13
N TYR A 37 -9.09 3.99 6.96
CA TYR A 37 -9.12 5.31 7.58
C TYR A 37 -8.44 6.34 6.64
N PRO A 38 -8.68 7.65 6.78
CA PRO A 38 -9.37 8.34 7.89
C PRO A 38 -10.91 8.36 7.83
N PHE A 39 -11.51 8.10 6.67
CA PHE A 39 -12.96 8.26 6.46
C PHE A 39 -13.73 6.95 6.50
N GLY A 40 -13.07 5.80 6.32
CA GLY A 40 -13.74 4.50 6.23
C GLY A 40 -14.54 4.37 4.93
N THR A 41 -14.06 5.00 3.86
CA THR A 41 -14.73 5.02 2.56
C THR A 41 -14.26 3.86 1.68
N ASN A 42 -15.18 3.32 0.87
CA ASN A 42 -14.86 2.37 -0.19
C ASN A 42 -14.67 3.04 -1.57
N ILE A 43 -14.86 4.36 -1.64
CA ILE A 43 -14.61 5.18 -2.84
C ILE A 43 -13.15 5.65 -2.78
N ILE A 44 -12.27 4.86 -3.38
CA ILE A 44 -10.82 5.05 -3.27
C ILE A 44 -10.23 5.30 -4.66
N PRO A 45 -9.49 6.40 -4.90
CA PRO A 45 -8.78 6.61 -6.17
C PRO A 45 -7.79 5.47 -6.46
N LEU A 46 -7.62 5.12 -7.74
CA LEU A 46 -6.72 4.03 -8.13
C LEU A 46 -5.29 4.23 -7.60
N SER A 47 -4.78 5.47 -7.61
CA SER A 47 -3.45 5.81 -7.07
C SER A 47 -3.32 5.47 -5.59
N ALA A 48 -4.33 5.79 -4.78
CA ALA A 48 -4.38 5.42 -3.37
C ALA A 48 -4.48 3.89 -3.17
N GLN A 49 -5.22 3.18 -4.03
CA GLN A 49 -5.27 1.71 -3.97
C GLN A 49 -3.90 1.08 -4.27
N ILE A 50 -3.16 1.62 -5.25
CA ILE A 50 -1.79 1.21 -5.59
C ILE A 50 -0.86 1.43 -4.39
N ILE A 51 -0.83 2.65 -3.83
CA ILE A 51 0.00 2.96 -2.67
C ILE A 51 -0.37 2.07 -1.48
N GLY A 52 -1.68 1.88 -1.22
CA GLY A 52 -2.15 1.06 -0.11
C GLY A 52 -1.74 -0.42 -0.19
N VAL A 53 -1.73 -0.99 -1.40
CA VAL A 53 -1.20 -2.35 -1.63
C VAL A 53 0.31 -2.38 -1.41
N CYS A 54 1.06 -1.42 -1.95
CA CYS A 54 2.51 -1.33 -1.77
C CYS A 54 2.92 -1.13 -0.30
N ASP A 55 2.25 -0.26 0.45
CA ASP A 55 2.54 -0.01 1.87
C ASP A 55 2.25 -1.26 2.71
N SER A 56 1.12 -1.95 2.47
CA SER A 56 0.84 -3.23 3.12
C SER A 56 1.90 -4.30 2.81
N PHE A 57 2.34 -4.39 1.55
CA PHE A 57 3.39 -5.33 1.15
C PHE A 57 4.73 -5.02 1.84
N ASP A 58 5.16 -3.76 1.80
CA ASP A 58 6.39 -3.31 2.45
C ASP A 58 6.35 -3.52 3.97
N ALA A 59 5.23 -3.21 4.62
CA ALA A 59 5.04 -3.42 6.05
C ALA A 59 5.15 -4.91 6.48
N MET A 60 4.90 -5.85 5.56
CA MET A 60 5.04 -7.29 5.79
C MET A 60 6.44 -7.83 5.53
N THR A 61 7.21 -7.17 4.65
CA THR A 61 8.45 -7.71 4.08
C THR A 61 9.72 -6.96 4.51
N THR A 62 9.58 -5.76 5.08
CA THR A 62 10.71 -4.91 5.48
C THR A 62 10.80 -4.80 7.02
N GLU A 63 12.01 -4.96 7.57
CA GLU A 63 12.26 -4.71 8.99
C GLU A 63 12.06 -3.21 9.28
N ARG A 64 11.13 -2.89 10.18
CA ARG A 64 10.93 -1.53 10.68
C ARG A 64 11.52 -1.44 12.08
N PRO A 65 12.21 -0.33 12.46
CA PRO A 65 12.89 -0.19 13.77
C PRO A 65 12.02 -0.48 15.00
N TYR A 66 10.70 -0.40 14.85
CA TYR A 66 9.72 -0.55 15.92
C TYR A 66 8.97 -1.90 15.89
N ASN A 67 9.30 -2.83 14.99
CA ASN A 67 8.48 -4.02 14.73
C ASN A 67 9.30 -5.31 14.90
N LYS A 68 9.12 -6.01 16.04
CA LYS A 68 9.69 -7.36 16.30
C LYS A 68 8.92 -8.49 15.61
N LYS A 69 8.16 -8.20 14.54
CA LYS A 69 7.35 -9.21 13.84
C LYS A 69 8.24 -10.03 12.92
N ARG A 70 7.96 -11.33 12.83
CA ARG A 70 8.53 -12.20 11.79
C ARG A 70 8.18 -11.61 10.43
N LEU A 71 9.20 -11.26 9.65
CA LEU A 71 9.02 -10.86 8.26
C LEU A 71 8.41 -11.99 7.46
N LYS A 72 7.52 -11.66 6.54
CA LYS A 72 6.98 -12.60 5.57
C LYS A 72 7.89 -12.65 4.36
N SER A 73 8.00 -13.82 3.74
CA SER A 73 8.55 -13.91 2.39
C SER A 73 7.67 -13.14 1.39
N ILE A 74 8.21 -12.85 0.22
CA ILE A 74 7.44 -12.24 -0.88
C ILE A 74 6.20 -13.07 -1.20
N THR A 75 6.34 -14.40 -1.25
CA THR A 75 5.23 -15.31 -1.57
C THR A 75 4.16 -15.32 -0.47
N GLU A 76 4.56 -15.31 0.81
CA GLU A 76 3.64 -15.20 1.95
C GLU A 76 2.89 -13.86 1.93
N ALA A 77 3.58 -12.75 1.66
CA ALA A 77 2.99 -11.42 1.61
C ALA A 77 1.96 -11.28 0.47
N ILE A 78 2.27 -11.77 -0.73
CA ILE A 78 1.34 -11.77 -1.87
C ILE A 78 0.13 -12.67 -1.57
N ALA A 79 0.33 -13.86 -1.00
CA ALA A 79 -0.76 -14.75 -0.62
C ALA A 79 -1.73 -14.10 0.38
N GLU A 80 -1.22 -13.32 1.34
CA GLU A 80 -2.05 -12.60 2.30
C GLU A 80 -2.83 -11.43 1.69
N LEU A 81 -2.25 -10.72 0.72
CA LEU A 81 -2.99 -9.68 -0.01
C LEU A 81 -4.12 -10.31 -0.83
N LYS A 82 -3.84 -11.42 -1.52
CA LYS A 82 -4.82 -12.15 -2.33
C LYS A 82 -5.93 -12.80 -1.51
N SER A 83 -5.67 -13.16 -0.25
CA SER A 83 -6.70 -13.72 0.65
C SER A 83 -7.68 -12.68 1.18
N GLN A 84 -7.46 -11.39 0.88
CA GLN A 84 -8.30 -10.28 1.33
C GLN A 84 -8.84 -9.43 0.15
N PRO A 85 -9.54 -10.02 -0.84
CA PRO A 85 -10.07 -9.31 -2.01
C PRO A 85 -11.13 -8.26 -1.64
N GLN A 86 -11.76 -8.38 -0.46
CA GLN A 86 -12.65 -7.37 0.09
C GLN A 86 -11.90 -6.10 0.50
N LYS A 87 -10.60 -6.16 0.82
CA LYS A 87 -9.80 -5.02 1.24
C LYS A 87 -8.99 -4.41 0.12
N TYR A 88 -8.45 -5.26 -0.75
CA TYR A 88 -7.48 -4.88 -1.78
C TYR A 88 -8.00 -5.16 -3.18
N ASN A 89 -7.70 -4.24 -4.11
CA ASN A 89 -8.04 -4.43 -5.51
C ASN A 89 -7.21 -5.57 -6.10
N TYR A 90 -7.88 -6.65 -6.54
CA TYR A 90 -7.22 -7.84 -7.06
C TYR A 90 -6.29 -7.54 -8.24
N LYS A 91 -6.66 -6.61 -9.13
CA LYS A 91 -5.84 -6.24 -10.30
C LYS A 91 -4.54 -5.56 -9.89
N VAL A 92 -4.58 -4.77 -8.82
CA VAL A 92 -3.38 -4.10 -8.29
C VAL A 92 -2.45 -5.12 -7.63
N VAL A 93 -3.01 -6.09 -6.91
CA VAL A 93 -2.22 -7.18 -6.30
C VAL A 93 -1.60 -8.08 -7.36
N GLU A 94 -2.33 -8.40 -8.44
CA GLU A 94 -1.78 -9.14 -9.59
C GLU A 94 -0.65 -8.36 -10.27
N ALA A 95 -0.84 -7.07 -10.56
CA ALA A 95 0.20 -6.24 -11.16
C ALA A 95 1.47 -6.17 -10.29
N LEU A 96 1.32 -6.11 -8.96
CA LEU A 96 2.46 -6.17 -8.04
C LEU A 96 3.18 -7.53 -8.15
N GLU A 97 2.45 -8.64 -8.16
CA GLU A 97 3.02 -9.97 -8.28
C GLU A 97 3.77 -10.16 -9.62
N GLU A 98 3.20 -9.69 -10.72
CA GLU A 98 3.83 -9.75 -12.05
C GLU A 98 5.17 -8.99 -12.06
N ILE A 99 5.19 -7.75 -11.57
CA ILE A 99 6.42 -6.94 -11.48
C ILE A 99 7.47 -7.62 -10.58
N LEU A 100 7.04 -8.26 -9.49
CA LEU A 100 7.96 -8.96 -8.58
C LEU A 100 8.56 -10.21 -9.22
N LYS A 101 7.79 -10.94 -10.05
CA LYS A 101 8.30 -12.09 -10.84
C LYS A 101 9.33 -11.65 -11.89
N GLU A 102 9.08 -10.53 -12.56
CA GLU A 102 10.04 -9.94 -13.50
C GLU A 102 11.32 -9.45 -12.81
N ARG A 103 11.19 -8.91 -11.59
CA ARG A 103 12.32 -8.34 -10.82
C ARG A 103 13.09 -9.36 -9.98
N SER A 104 12.56 -10.57 -9.76
CA SER A 104 13.34 -11.68 -9.19
C SER A 104 14.57 -12.04 -10.02
N ASP A 105 14.64 -11.57 -11.28
CA ASP A 105 15.84 -11.68 -12.10
C ASP A 105 16.95 -10.68 -11.74
N VAL A 106 16.66 -9.61 -10.98
CA VAL A 106 17.58 -8.47 -10.77
C VAL A 106 17.82 -8.11 -9.31
N ARG A 107 16.91 -8.37 -8.36
CA ARG A 107 17.07 -7.91 -6.95
C ARG A 107 16.87 -8.94 -5.83
N TYR A 108 16.40 -10.16 -6.10
CA TYR A 108 16.04 -11.13 -5.04
C TYR A 108 16.77 -12.48 -5.12
N LYS A 109 17.87 -12.59 -5.87
CA LYS A 109 18.65 -13.83 -5.97
C LYS A 109 19.52 -14.17 -4.74
N ASN A 110 19.64 -13.30 -3.74
CA ASN A 110 20.57 -13.49 -2.62
C ASN A 110 20.03 -13.02 -1.25
N ILE A 111 18.79 -13.39 -0.90
CA ILE A 111 18.36 -13.43 0.51
C ILE A 111 17.94 -14.86 0.82
#